data_AF-A0A5J5W543-F1
#
_entry.id   AF-A0A5J5W543-F1
#
_cell.length_a   1.000
_cell.length_b   1.000
_cell.length_c   1.000
_cell.angle_alpha   90.00
_cell.angle_beta   90.00
_cell.angle_gamma   90.00
#
_symmetry.space_group_name_H-M   'P 1'
#
loop_
_entity.id
_entity.type
_entity.pdbx_description
1 polymer ?
#
loop_
_entity_poly.entity_id
_entity_poly.type
_entity_poly.pdbx_seq_one_letter_code
_entity_poly.pdbx_strand_id
1 'polypeptide(L)'
;MLEAGVHFGHGTRKCNPRMAPYISAKRKGIHITNLTRTARFLSEACDLVFDAASKGKQFLIVGTKNKAADSVARVAIRARCHYVNKKWLGGMLTNWPTTETRLHKFREYMKSQCPVPIIRFNSK
;
A
#
# COMPACT_ATOMS: atom_id res chain seq x y z
N MET A 1 -10.41 17.43 4.36
CA MET A 1 -8.92 17.44 4.29
C MET A 1 -8.29 18.27 5.41
N LEU A 2 -8.82 19.46 5.72
CA LEU A 2 -8.28 20.31 6.78
C LEU A 2 -8.43 19.67 8.17
N GLU A 3 -9.63 19.21 8.52
CA GLU A 3 -9.94 18.52 9.79
C GLU A 3 -9.10 17.26 10.01
N ALA A 4 -8.87 16.49 8.94
CA ALA A 4 -8.02 15.30 8.96
C ALA A 4 -6.52 15.61 9.08
N GLY A 5 -6.11 16.88 9.11
CA GLY A 5 -4.73 17.30 9.32
C GLY A 5 -3.78 17.01 8.14
N VAL A 6 -4.29 16.80 6.93
CA VAL A 6 -3.49 16.41 5.74
C VAL A 6 -2.49 17.50 5.31
N HIS A 7 -2.75 18.74 5.71
CA HIS A 7 -1.94 19.91 5.34
C HIS A 7 -0.61 20.01 6.10
N PHE A 8 -0.42 19.23 7.17
CA PHE A 8 0.81 19.26 7.96
C PHE A 8 1.91 18.41 7.31
N GLY A 9 3.00 19.07 6.93
CA GLY A 9 4.22 18.43 6.43
C GLY A 9 5.25 18.16 7.52
N HIS A 10 6.49 17.92 7.09
CA HIS A 10 7.63 17.77 8.00
C HIS A 10 8.24 19.14 8.39
N GLY A 11 9.14 19.10 9.38
CA GLY A 11 9.94 20.28 9.75
C GLY A 11 10.86 20.73 8.62
N THR A 12 11.13 22.03 8.53
CA THR A 12 11.74 22.63 7.33
C THR A 12 13.14 22.18 6.99
N ARG A 13 13.90 21.65 7.97
CA ARG A 13 15.24 21.10 7.73
C ARG A 13 15.24 19.75 7.02
N LYS A 14 14.12 19.02 7.05
CA LYS A 14 13.98 17.68 6.45
C LYS A 14 13.30 17.73 5.07
N CYS A 15 12.98 18.92 4.56
CA CYS A 15 12.24 19.08 3.33
C CYS A 15 13.16 18.94 2.10
N ASN A 16 12.69 18.23 1.08
CA ASN A 16 13.33 18.20 -0.23
C ASN A 16 13.03 19.52 -0.98
N PRO A 17 14.02 20.24 -1.53
CA PRO A 17 13.81 21.48 -2.29
C PRO A 17 12.82 21.33 -3.46
N ARG A 18 12.75 20.14 -4.08
CA ARG A 18 11.79 19.85 -5.16
C ARG A 18 10.33 19.93 -4.73
N MET A 19 10.05 19.92 -3.43
CA MET A 19 8.70 20.08 -2.90
C MET A 19 8.24 21.54 -2.81
N ALA A 20 9.13 22.52 -3.04
CA ALA A 20 8.80 23.94 -2.95
C ALA A 20 7.53 24.35 -3.72
N PRO A 21 7.25 23.86 -4.95
CA PRO A 21 6.02 24.20 -5.66
C PRO A 21 4.74 23.69 -4.97
N TYR A 22 4.82 22.67 -4.12
CA TYR A 22 3.67 22.05 -3.44
C TYR A 22 3.44 22.57 -2.02
N ILE A 23 4.32 23.44 -1.53
CA ILE A 23 4.26 24.04 -0.19
C ILE A 23 3.57 25.39 -0.30
N SER A 24 2.53 25.61 0.51
CA SER A 24 1.78 26.87 0.55
C SER A 24 2.39 27.87 1.53
N ALA A 25 2.81 27.40 2.71
CA ALA A 25 3.36 28.25 3.76
C ALA A 25 4.29 27.48 4.70
N LYS A 26 4.98 28.22 5.57
CA LYS A 26 5.74 27.69 6.70
C LYS A 26 5.22 28.34 7.98
N ARG A 27 4.84 27.55 8.99
CA ARG A 27 4.43 28.06 10.31
C ARG A 27 5.15 27.28 11.40
N LYS A 28 5.72 27.99 12.38
CA LYS A 28 6.44 27.40 13.53
C LYS A 28 7.46 26.30 13.14
N GLY A 29 8.16 26.49 12.01
CA GLY A 29 9.15 25.54 11.52
C GLY A 29 8.61 24.29 10.81
N ILE A 30 7.30 24.20 10.58
CA ILE A 30 6.64 23.10 9.85
C ILE A 30 6.16 23.62 8.48
N HIS A 31 6.35 22.83 7.43
CA HIS A 31 5.79 23.12 6.12
C HIS A 31 4.30 22.80 6.06
N ILE A 32 3.53 23.69 5.45
CA ILE A 32 2.12 23.48 5.14
C ILE A 32 2.00 23.17 3.65
N THR A 33 1.35 22.07 3.31
CA THR A 33 1.11 21.66 1.93
C THR A 33 -0.10 22.39 1.34
N ASN A 34 -0.08 22.62 0.03
CA ASN A 34 -1.17 23.27 -0.68
C ASN A 34 -2.33 22.27 -0.92
N LEU A 35 -3.41 22.41 -0.15
CA LEU A 35 -4.59 21.54 -0.24
C LEU A 35 -5.33 21.63 -1.58
N THR A 36 -5.34 22.79 -2.24
CA THR A 36 -5.96 22.95 -3.56
C THR A 36 -5.25 22.09 -4.59
N ARG A 37 -3.90 22.10 -4.58
CA ARG A 37 -3.10 21.20 -5.43
C ARG A 37 -3.31 19.74 -5.05
N THR A 38 -3.33 19.42 -3.75
CA THR A 38 -3.58 18.04 -3.28
C THR A 38 -4.93 17.52 -3.74
N ALA A 39 -6.00 18.32 -3.67
CA ALA A 39 -7.33 17.93 -4.12
C ALA A 39 -7.36 17.63 -5.62
N ARG A 40 -6.71 18.48 -6.44
CA ARG A 40 -6.62 18.26 -7.89
C ARG A 40 -5.90 16.95 -8.23
N PHE A 41 -4.69 16.75 -7.69
CA PHE A 41 -3.93 15.52 -7.94
C PHE A 41 -4.59 14.27 -7.38
N LEU A 42 -5.31 14.39 -6.26
CA LEU A 42 -6.07 13.27 -5.71
C LEU A 42 -7.21 12.87 -6.65
N SER A 43 -7.92 13.83 -7.24
CA SER A 43 -8.95 13.56 -8.25
C SER A 43 -8.36 12.85 -9.47
N GLU A 44 -7.29 13.41 -10.06
CA GLU A 44 -6.59 12.81 -11.21
C GLU A 44 -6.13 11.37 -10.91
N ALA A 45 -5.58 11.12 -9.71
CA ALA A 45 -5.17 9.79 -9.29
C ALA A 45 -6.37 8.82 -9.12
N CYS A 46 -7.48 9.30 -8.57
CA CYS A 46 -8.71 8.51 -8.45
C CYS A 46 -9.26 8.10 -9.83
N ASP A 47 -9.25 9.02 -10.80
CA ASP A 47 -9.71 8.73 -12.16
C ASP A 47 -8.85 7.66 -12.84
N LEU A 48 -7.53 7.76 -12.70
CA LEU A 48 -6.60 6.74 -13.22
C LEU A 48 -6.77 5.37 -12.55
N VAL A 49 -6.98 5.35 -11.23
CA VAL A 49 -7.23 4.11 -10.48
C VAL A 49 -8.57 3.50 -10.92
N PHE A 50 -9.59 4.32 -11.13
CA PHE A 50 -10.89 3.88 -11.61
C PHE A 50 -10.81 3.25 -13.01
N ASP A 51 -10.14 3.91 -13.95
CA ASP A 51 -9.91 3.37 -15.31
C ASP A 51 -9.04 2.10 -15.31
N ALA A 52 -8.02 2.03 -14.44
CA ALA A 52 -7.23 0.82 -14.30
C ALA A 52 -8.06 -0.35 -13.73
N ALA A 53 -8.94 -0.07 -12.77
CA ALA A 53 -9.80 -1.06 -12.14
C ALA A 53 -10.89 -1.57 -13.11
N SER A 54 -11.49 -0.68 -13.91
CA SER A 54 -12.49 -1.06 -14.93
C SER A 54 -11.90 -2.00 -15.99
N LYS A 55 -10.59 -1.89 -16.25
CA LYS A 55 -9.80 -2.79 -17.12
C LYS A 55 -9.34 -4.08 -16.44
N GLY A 56 -9.74 -4.33 -15.19
CA GLY A 56 -9.38 -5.55 -14.46
C GLY A 56 -7.92 -5.65 -14.00
N LYS A 57 -7.19 -4.52 -13.96
CA LYS A 57 -5.80 -4.51 -13.50
C LYS A 57 -5.71 -4.81 -12.00
N GLN A 58 -4.59 -5.39 -11.60
CA GLN A 58 -4.31 -5.73 -10.20
C GLN A 58 -3.61 -4.56 -9.49
N PHE A 59 -3.90 -4.38 -8.20
CA PHE A 59 -3.34 -3.30 -7.38
C PHE A 59 -2.53 -3.85 -6.21
N LEU A 60 -1.43 -3.15 -5.90
CA LEU A 60 -0.58 -3.40 -4.75
C LEU A 60 -0.52 -2.15 -3.87
N ILE A 61 -1.01 -2.26 -2.63
CA ILE A 61 -0.97 -1.16 -1.65
C ILE A 61 0.18 -1.39 -0.67
N VAL A 62 1.07 -0.40 -0.53
CA VAL A 62 2.28 -0.53 0.28
C VAL A 62 2.29 0.49 1.40
N GLY A 63 2.50 0.05 2.63
CA GLY A 63 2.70 0.93 3.77
C GLY A 63 3.26 0.19 4.96
N THR A 64 4.56 0.35 5.19
CA THR A 64 5.33 -0.41 6.19
C THR A 64 5.50 0.32 7.52
N LYS A 65 5.13 1.60 7.58
CA LYS A 65 5.23 2.42 8.80
C LYS A 65 4.22 1.92 9.83
N ASN A 66 4.62 1.82 11.10
CA ASN A 66 3.76 1.34 12.19
C ASN A 66 2.37 2.03 12.23
N LYS A 67 2.32 3.34 12.03
CA LYS A 67 1.04 4.11 12.01
C LYS A 67 0.16 3.83 10.78
N ALA A 68 0.72 3.29 9.71
CA ALA A 68 0.04 3.04 8.44
C ALA A 68 -0.24 1.56 8.17
N ALA A 69 0.54 0.65 8.77
CA ALA A 69 0.53 -0.78 8.48
C ALA A 69 -0.87 -1.40 8.62
N ASP A 70 -1.56 -1.13 9.72
CA ASP A 70 -2.89 -1.70 9.97
C ASP A 70 -3.96 -1.07 9.06
N SER A 71 -3.84 0.23 8.79
CA SER A 71 -4.74 0.94 7.88
C SER A 71 -4.60 0.42 6.45
N VAL A 72 -3.38 0.18 5.97
CA VAL A 72 -3.12 -0.40 4.65
C VAL A 72 -3.71 -1.80 4.53
N ALA A 73 -3.49 -2.66 5.51
CA ALA A 73 -4.06 -4.01 5.49
C ALA A 73 -5.59 -3.98 5.46
N ARG A 74 -6.24 -3.18 6.33
CA ARG A 74 -7.70 -3.05 6.36
C ARG A 74 -8.28 -2.56 5.03
N VAL A 75 -7.69 -1.52 4.43
CA VAL A 75 -8.17 -0.95 3.17
C VAL A 75 -7.97 -1.94 2.01
N ALA A 76 -6.82 -2.61 1.95
CA ALA A 76 -6.55 -3.58 0.89
C ALA A 76 -7.49 -4.78 0.95
N ILE A 77 -7.78 -5.30 2.15
CA ILE A 77 -8.75 -6.40 2.34
C ILE A 77 -10.15 -5.94 1.90
N ARG A 78 -10.59 -4.76 2.32
CA ARG A 78 -11.89 -4.19 1.92
C ARG A 78 -11.99 -4.00 0.40
N ALA A 79 -10.90 -3.57 -0.23
CA ALA A 79 -10.81 -3.35 -1.67
C ALA A 79 -10.52 -4.64 -2.48
N ARG A 80 -10.26 -5.78 -1.81
CA ARG A 80 -9.81 -7.04 -2.42
C ARG A 80 -8.54 -6.91 -3.26
N CYS A 81 -7.61 -6.07 -2.81
CA CYS A 81 -6.31 -5.83 -3.46
C CYS A 81 -5.15 -6.47 -2.70
N HIS A 82 -4.00 -6.63 -3.35
CA HIS A 82 -2.77 -7.08 -2.70
C HIS A 82 -2.15 -5.98 -1.84
N TYR A 83 -1.43 -6.35 -0.77
CA TYR A 83 -0.75 -5.36 0.08
C TYR A 83 0.55 -5.84 0.70
N VAL A 84 1.38 -4.89 1.09
CA VAL A 84 2.56 -5.09 1.95
C VAL A 84 2.52 -4.09 3.10
N ASN A 85 2.29 -4.60 4.32
CA ASN A 85 2.21 -3.78 5.54
C ASN A 85 3.35 -4.03 6.55
N LYS A 86 4.18 -5.06 6.31
CA LYS A 86 5.34 -5.38 7.15
C LYS A 86 6.62 -4.92 6.46
N LYS A 87 7.59 -5.80 6.22
CA LYS A 87 8.84 -5.46 5.54
C LYS A 87 8.67 -5.59 4.03
N TRP A 88 9.01 -4.53 3.29
CA TRP A 88 9.20 -4.62 1.85
C TRP A 88 10.55 -5.26 1.55
N LEU A 89 10.55 -6.43 0.91
CA LEU A 89 11.77 -7.11 0.53
C LEU A 89 12.27 -6.55 -0.81
N GLY A 90 13.57 -6.22 -0.87
CA GLY A 90 14.20 -5.84 -2.13
C GLY A 90 14.04 -6.95 -3.16
N GLY A 91 13.69 -6.60 -4.40
CA GLY A 91 13.51 -7.56 -5.49
C GLY A 91 12.10 -8.15 -5.63
N MET A 92 11.12 -7.80 -4.78
CA MET A 92 9.76 -8.36 -4.88
C MET A 92 9.08 -8.13 -6.24
N LEU A 93 9.35 -6.99 -6.88
CA LEU A 93 8.81 -6.67 -8.21
C LEU A 93 9.83 -6.93 -9.32
N THR A 94 11.11 -6.65 -9.07
CA THR A 94 12.15 -6.69 -10.11
C THR A 94 12.76 -8.08 -10.30
N ASN A 95 12.75 -8.94 -9.27
CA ASN A 95 13.19 -10.32 -9.31
C ASN A 95 12.01 -11.25 -9.04
N TRP A 96 11.08 -11.28 -9.99
CA TRP A 96 9.89 -12.11 -9.92
C TRP A 96 10.18 -13.62 -9.83
N PRO A 97 11.10 -14.21 -10.62
CA PRO A 97 11.34 -15.66 -10.57
C PRO A 97 11.75 -16.16 -9.19
N THR A 98 12.58 -15.39 -8.47
CA THR A 98 12.98 -15.73 -7.10
C THR A 98 11.82 -15.57 -6.12
N THR A 99 11.02 -14.52 -6.30
CA THR A 99 9.86 -14.23 -5.45
C THR A 99 8.78 -15.31 -5.60
N GLU A 100 8.51 -15.73 -6.84
CA GLU A 100 7.59 -16.81 -7.17
C GLU A 100 8.02 -18.14 -6.56
N THR A 101 9.31 -18.50 -6.69
CA THR A 101 9.86 -19.71 -6.06
C THR A 101 9.64 -19.71 -4.54
N ARG A 102 9.81 -18.56 -3.87
CA ARG A 102 9.54 -18.43 -2.44
C ARG A 102 8.06 -18.54 -2.10
N LEU A 103 7.18 -17.99 -2.94
CA LEU A 103 5.74 -18.11 -2.77
C LEU A 103 5.28 -19.56 -2.94
N HIS A 104 5.87 -20.32 -3.88
CA HIS A 104 5.59 -21.74 -4.05
C HIS A 104 5.96 -22.54 -2.80
N LYS A 105 7.18 -22.36 -2.29
CA LYS A 105 7.63 -22.98 -1.03
C LYS A 105 6.73 -22.62 0.15
N PHE A 106 6.28 -21.37 0.23
CA PHE A 106 5.35 -20.94 1.28
C PHE A 106 3.99 -21.66 1.15
N ARG A 107 3.46 -21.82 -0.06
CA ARG A 107 2.20 -22.57 -0.29
C ARG A 107 2.35 -24.04 0.08
N GLU A 108 3.47 -24.67 -0.24
CA GLU A 108 3.77 -26.06 0.18
C GLU A 108 3.82 -26.18 1.71
N TYR A 109 4.51 -25.25 2.37
CA TYR A 109 4.59 -25.20 3.83
C TYR A 109 3.20 -25.07 4.48
N MET A 110 2.37 -24.14 4.00
CA MET A 110 1.00 -23.94 4.49
C MET A 110 0.12 -25.20 4.32
N LYS A 111 0.27 -25.94 3.21
CA LYS A 111 -0.44 -27.22 3.00
C LYS A 111 -0.01 -28.28 4.01
N SER A 112 1.28 -28.36 4.32
CA SER A 112 1.80 -29.35 5.27
C SER A 112 1.35 -29.10 6.71
N GLN A 113 1.16 -27.83 7.09
CA GLN A 113 0.75 -27.42 8.44
C GLN A 113 -0.74 -27.53 8.71
N CYS A 114 -1.58 -27.55 7.67
CA CYS A 114 -3.01 -27.80 7.79
C CYS A 114 -3.35 -29.17 7.17
N PRO A 115 -3.13 -30.30 7.88
CA PRO A 115 -3.72 -31.56 7.50
C PRO A 115 -5.22 -31.47 7.80
N VAL A 116 -6.02 -30.96 6.85
CA VAL A 116 -7.44 -31.35 6.86
C VAL A 116 -7.46 -32.87 6.75
N PRO A 117 -8.16 -33.59 7.66
CA PRO A 117 -8.25 -35.02 7.52
C PRO A 117 -8.98 -35.28 6.21
N ILE A 118 -8.31 -35.96 5.28
CA ILE A 118 -8.99 -36.63 4.18
C ILE A 118 -9.87 -37.67 4.88
N ILE A 119 -11.13 -37.34 5.12
CA ILE A 119 -12.13 -38.34 5.45
C ILE A 119 -12.24 -39.21 4.21
N ARG A 120 -11.42 -40.26 4.15
CA ARG A 120 -11.62 -41.40 3.25
C ARG A 120 -12.92 -42.05 3.71
N PHE A 121 -14.02 -41.70 3.08
CA PHE A 121 -15.18 -42.59 3.07
C PHE A 121 -14.76 -43.85 2.32
N ASN A 122 -14.38 -44.90 3.08
CA ASN A 122 -14.43 -46.25 2.56
C ASN A 122 -15.90 -46.68 2.58
N SER A 123 -16.57 -46.54 1.43
CA SER A 123 -17.81 -47.26 1.16
C SER A 123 -17.45 -48.73 0.92
N LYS A 124 -17.96 -49.60 1.79
CA LYS A 124 -18.17 -51.02 1.48
C LYS A 124 -19.18 -51.15 0.34
#